data_AF-A0A3E1NUT9-F1
#
_entry.id   AF-A0A3E1NUT9-F1
#
_cell.length_a   1.000
_cell.length_b   1.000
_cell.length_c   1.000
_cell.angle_alpha   90.00
_cell.angle_beta   90.00
_cell.angle_gamma   90.00
#
_symmetry.space_group_name_H-M   'P 1'
#
loop_
_entity.id
_entity.type
_entity.pdbx_description
1 polymer ?
#
loop_
_entity_poly.entity_id
_entity_poly.type
_entity_poly.pdbx_seq_one_letter_code
_entity_poly.pdbx_strand_id
1 'polypeptide(L)'
;MKITLYLAITLAVFGISCKKQYYQYNKSLIDIQSVKANESCPNGGYVILNGNDINFNGTLDSNEVQNREYICNGSDANSDKKTILSFGISGGTVSNSASGTIFGAIPQFNKLDYSNVDSITVYASLNKGYSSDPVAINATIEVYNVTDNTIISGSAVGSLLTATPALVESGNFYSSLPEKNVNLAIRYKSPVDGYSAVINYAYLIVYKH
;
A
#
# COMPACT_ATOMS: atom_id res chain seq x y z
N MET A 1 -36.81 37.91 -85.43
CA MET A 1 -36.35 36.69 -84.74
C MET A 1 -35.74 37.14 -83.41
N LYS A 2 -36.49 36.99 -82.29
CA LYS A 2 -36.24 37.49 -80.92
C LYS A 2 -35.33 36.49 -80.15
N ILE A 3 -34.21 36.89 -79.51
CA ILE A 3 -34.00 37.42 -78.13
C ILE A 3 -34.20 36.37 -76.99
N THR A 4 -33.10 36.10 -76.23
CA THR A 4 -32.93 35.54 -74.84
C THR A 4 -33.35 34.05 -74.58
N LEU A 5 -32.80 33.21 -73.68
CA LEU A 5 -32.34 33.40 -72.28
C LEU A 5 -31.74 32.06 -71.68
N TYR A 6 -30.79 32.15 -70.72
CA TYR A 6 -30.31 31.16 -69.72
C TYR A 6 -29.85 29.73 -70.10
N LEU A 7 -28.55 29.45 -69.89
CA LEU A 7 -28.13 28.46 -68.87
C LEU A 7 -26.64 28.67 -68.49
N ALA A 8 -26.41 29.49 -67.47
CA ALA A 8 -25.15 29.53 -66.75
C ALA A 8 -25.08 28.27 -65.87
N ILE A 9 -24.47 27.19 -66.37
CA ILE A 9 -24.05 26.06 -65.53
C ILE A 9 -22.54 25.99 -65.58
N THR A 10 -21.97 26.77 -64.66
CA THR A 10 -20.81 26.45 -63.84
C THR A 10 -20.18 25.07 -64.11
N LEU A 11 -19.18 25.04 -64.99
CA LEU A 11 -18.20 23.94 -65.06
C LEU A 11 -16.78 24.46 -64.82
N ALA A 12 -16.63 25.37 -63.86
CA ALA A 12 -15.36 25.60 -63.21
C ALA A 12 -15.34 24.76 -61.94
N VAL A 13 -15.22 23.44 -62.11
CA VAL A 13 -14.69 22.56 -61.05
C VAL A 13 -13.22 22.94 -60.90
N PHE A 14 -12.97 24.10 -60.29
CA PHE A 14 -11.68 24.40 -59.70
C PHE A 14 -11.48 23.32 -58.65
N GLY A 15 -10.53 22.43 -58.91
CA GLY A 15 -10.12 21.40 -57.99
C GLY A 15 -9.81 22.02 -56.65
N ILE A 16 -10.77 21.96 -55.73
CA ILE A 16 -10.51 22.04 -54.30
C ILE A 16 -9.80 20.72 -53.99
N SER A 17 -8.50 20.69 -54.27
CA SER A 17 -7.62 19.75 -53.62
C SER A 17 -7.79 20.01 -52.13
N CYS A 18 -8.41 19.06 -51.44
CA CYS A 18 -8.40 19.03 -49.99
C CYS A 18 -6.93 18.85 -49.59
N LYS A 19 -6.18 19.95 -49.42
CA LYS A 19 -4.88 19.87 -48.77
C LYS A 19 -5.18 19.36 -47.36
N LYS A 20 -4.77 18.13 -47.05
CA LYS A 20 -4.72 17.68 -45.66
C LYS A 20 -3.90 18.73 -44.90
N GLN A 21 -4.55 19.52 -44.06
CA GLN A 21 -3.85 20.34 -43.09
C GLN A 21 -3.24 19.37 -42.09
N TYR A 22 -1.95 19.07 -42.26
CA TYR A 22 -1.16 18.42 -41.22
C TYR A 22 -0.99 19.45 -40.10
N TYR A 23 -1.80 19.31 -39.06
CA TYR A 23 -1.55 20.00 -37.81
C TYR A 23 -0.35 19.32 -37.16
N GLN A 24 0.79 20.01 -37.18
CA GLN A 24 2.00 19.63 -36.46
C GLN A 24 1.72 19.78 -34.97
N TYR A 25 1.26 18.69 -34.34
CA TYR A 25 1.06 18.64 -32.90
C TYR A 25 2.40 18.31 -32.25
N ASN A 26 2.96 19.22 -31.48
CA ASN A 26 4.19 18.95 -30.74
C ASN A 26 3.93 17.77 -29.80
N LYS A 27 4.69 16.70 -29.97
CA LYS A 27 4.59 15.53 -29.11
C LYS A 27 5.22 15.89 -27.77
N SER A 28 4.51 15.69 -26.66
CA SER A 28 5.14 15.80 -25.34
C SER A 28 6.01 14.57 -25.11
N LEU A 29 7.27 14.80 -24.73
CA LEU A 29 8.25 13.78 -24.45
C LEU A 29 8.68 13.84 -22.99
N ILE A 30 9.00 12.68 -22.44
CA ILE A 30 9.56 12.50 -21.11
C ILE A 30 10.86 11.72 -21.28
N ASP A 31 11.92 12.18 -20.63
CA ASP A 31 13.18 11.46 -20.51
C ASP A 31 13.56 11.31 -19.04
N ILE A 32 14.06 10.13 -18.68
CA ILE A 32 14.45 9.79 -17.30
C ILE A 32 15.92 9.42 -17.32
N GLN A 33 16.73 10.24 -16.66
CA GLN A 33 18.17 10.07 -16.61
C GLN A 33 18.61 9.79 -15.17
N SER A 34 19.59 8.91 -15.00
CA SER A 34 20.20 8.69 -13.70
C SER A 34 21.11 9.88 -13.33
N VAL A 35 21.05 10.29 -12.08
CA VAL A 35 21.86 11.37 -11.51
C VAL A 35 22.84 10.76 -10.53
N LYS A 36 24.13 11.02 -10.74
CA LYS A 36 25.17 10.71 -9.74
C LYS A 36 25.06 11.70 -8.57
N ALA A 37 25.58 11.30 -7.41
CA ALA A 37 25.69 12.17 -6.24
C ALA A 37 26.24 13.56 -6.60
N ASN A 38 25.47 14.61 -6.30
CA ASN A 38 25.81 16.01 -6.51
C ASN A 38 25.09 16.92 -5.50
N GLU A 39 25.23 18.24 -5.62
CA GLU A 39 24.62 19.20 -4.69
C GLU A 39 23.08 19.15 -4.69
N SER A 40 22.44 18.83 -5.82
CA SER A 40 20.97 18.73 -5.92
C SER A 40 20.43 17.40 -5.40
N CYS A 41 21.17 16.31 -5.61
CA CYS A 41 20.89 14.97 -5.10
C CYS A 41 22.15 14.37 -4.47
N PRO A 42 22.39 14.59 -3.17
CA PRO A 42 23.61 14.16 -2.48
C PRO A 42 23.89 12.65 -2.57
N ASN A 43 22.84 11.83 -2.73
CA ASN A 43 22.95 10.36 -2.82
C ASN A 43 22.68 9.82 -4.23
N GLY A 44 22.74 10.69 -5.23
CA GLY A 44 22.28 10.39 -6.58
C GLY A 44 20.77 10.20 -6.64
N GLY A 45 20.27 9.68 -7.75
CA GLY A 45 18.85 9.46 -7.99
C GLY A 45 18.51 9.51 -9.47
N TYR A 46 17.38 10.11 -9.80
CA TYR A 46 16.93 10.33 -11.16
C TYR A 46 16.52 11.78 -11.37
N VAL A 47 16.63 12.24 -12.62
CA VAL A 47 16.02 13.48 -13.07
C VAL A 47 15.00 13.14 -14.14
N ILE A 48 13.80 13.68 -13.99
CA ILE A 48 12.72 13.61 -14.96
C ILE A 48 12.73 14.91 -15.75
N LEU A 49 12.93 14.79 -17.05
CA LEU A 49 12.87 15.89 -18.01
C LEU A 49 11.59 15.73 -18.82
N ASN A 50 10.87 16.83 -19.01
CA ASN A 50 9.74 16.84 -19.94
C ASN A 50 9.74 18.11 -20.78
N GLY A 51 9.16 17.98 -21.96
CA GLY A 51 9.08 19.06 -22.93
C GLY A 51 8.29 18.68 -24.16
N ASN A 52 8.22 19.61 -25.10
CA ASN A 52 7.56 19.44 -26.38
C ASN A 52 8.61 19.23 -27.45
N ASP A 53 8.49 18.16 -28.23
CA ASP A 53 9.28 17.92 -29.43
C ASP A 53 8.91 18.96 -30.49
N ILE A 54 9.71 20.03 -30.59
CA ILE A 54 9.45 21.17 -31.48
C ILE A 54 10.04 20.95 -32.87
N ASN A 55 11.02 20.05 -32.98
CA ASN A 55 11.69 19.74 -34.23
C ASN A 55 11.20 18.43 -34.89
N PHE A 56 10.31 17.70 -34.19
CA PHE A 56 9.65 16.47 -34.62
C PHE A 56 10.60 15.30 -34.87
N ASN A 57 11.72 15.23 -34.15
CA ASN A 57 12.69 14.15 -34.29
C ASN A 57 12.41 12.94 -33.36
N GLY A 58 11.41 13.04 -32.48
CA GLY A 58 11.03 11.99 -31.54
C GLY A 58 11.95 11.81 -30.33
N THR A 59 12.90 12.72 -30.11
CA THR A 59 13.88 12.75 -29.02
C THR A 59 13.71 14.05 -28.24
N LEU A 60 13.83 14.03 -26.91
CA LEU A 60 13.77 15.25 -26.12
C LEU A 60 15.14 15.94 -26.14
N ASP A 61 15.30 16.91 -27.04
CA ASP A 61 16.55 17.67 -27.15
C ASP A 61 16.69 18.70 -26.02
N SER A 62 17.93 19.11 -25.72
CA SER A 62 18.22 20.00 -24.59
C SER A 62 17.49 21.36 -24.63
N ASN A 63 17.21 21.86 -25.83
CA ASN A 63 16.46 23.10 -26.09
C ASN A 63 14.93 22.92 -26.00
N GLU A 64 14.47 21.67 -25.89
CA GLU A 64 13.05 21.31 -25.81
C GLU A 64 12.59 21.05 -24.38
N VAL A 65 13.54 20.85 -23.45
CA VAL A 65 13.26 20.64 -22.03
C VAL A 65 12.58 21.88 -21.43
N GLN A 66 11.37 21.70 -20.92
CA GLN A 66 10.57 22.75 -20.28
C GLN A 66 10.58 22.63 -18.76
N ASN A 67 10.57 21.41 -18.22
CA ASN A 67 10.62 21.16 -16.78
C ASN A 67 11.68 20.12 -16.42
N ARG A 68 12.21 20.27 -15.21
CA ARG A 68 13.21 19.39 -14.61
C ARG A 68 12.84 19.12 -13.17
N GLU A 69 12.49 17.88 -12.87
CA GLU A 69 12.17 17.43 -11.51
C GLU A 69 13.22 16.41 -11.06
N TYR A 70 13.70 16.54 -9.83
CA TYR A 70 14.69 15.62 -9.26
C TYR A 70 14.01 14.65 -8.28
N ILE A 71 14.26 13.36 -8.48
CA ILE A 71 13.92 12.31 -7.52
C ILE A 71 15.23 11.81 -6.94
N CYS A 72 15.64 12.39 -5.82
CA CYS A 72 16.88 12.01 -5.15
C CYS A 72 16.68 10.73 -4.32
N ASN A 73 17.70 9.90 -4.28
CA ASN A 73 17.76 8.81 -3.32
C ASN A 73 17.77 9.40 -1.90
N GLY A 74 16.96 8.83 -1.01
CA GLY A 74 16.97 9.20 0.39
C GLY A 74 18.36 9.05 1.00
N SER A 75 18.70 9.91 1.96
CA SER A 75 19.88 9.77 2.82
C SER A 75 19.88 8.47 3.60
N ASP A 76 18.69 7.96 3.86
CA ASP A 76 18.47 6.79 4.68
C ASP A 76 18.14 5.62 3.76
N ALA A 77 19.19 5.00 3.22
CA ALA A 77 19.13 3.61 2.78
C ALA A 77 19.06 2.66 3.99
N ASN A 78 18.47 3.10 5.11
CA ASN A 78 17.97 2.18 6.11
C ASN A 78 16.78 1.49 5.44
N SER A 79 17.02 0.30 4.89
CA SER A 79 15.93 -0.63 4.62
C SER A 79 14.97 -0.61 5.80
N ASP A 80 13.65 -0.50 5.57
CA ASP A 80 12.64 -0.59 6.63
C ASP A 80 13.03 -1.71 7.60
N LYS A 81 13.52 -1.34 8.78
CA LYS A 81 14.07 -2.29 9.74
C LYS A 81 12.89 -2.84 10.51
N LYS A 82 12.57 -4.10 10.28
CA LYS A 82 11.53 -4.80 11.03
C LYS A 82 12.15 -5.52 12.22
N THR A 83 11.63 -5.26 13.41
CA THR A 83 11.85 -6.14 14.57
C THR A 83 10.59 -6.98 14.77
N ILE A 84 10.74 -8.30 14.72
CA ILE A 84 9.64 -9.26 14.86
C ILE A 84 9.77 -9.89 16.25
N LEU A 85 8.74 -9.74 17.07
CA LEU A 85 8.65 -10.37 18.39
C LEU A 85 7.58 -11.47 18.33
N SER A 86 7.95 -12.68 18.72
CA SER A 86 7.00 -13.78 18.83
C SER A 86 6.22 -13.70 20.13
N PHE A 87 4.90 -13.88 20.05
CA PHE A 87 4.08 -14.12 21.23
C PHE A 87 4.29 -15.53 21.81
N GLY A 88 5.10 -16.39 21.19
CA GLY A 88 5.34 -17.76 21.67
C GLY A 88 4.12 -18.68 21.49
N ILE A 89 3.25 -18.37 20.52
CA ILE A 89 2.05 -19.16 20.21
C ILE A 89 2.44 -20.25 19.20
N SER A 90 2.17 -21.51 19.52
CA SER A 90 2.43 -22.69 18.67
C SER A 90 1.17 -23.52 18.41
N GLY A 91 0.04 -22.85 18.25
CA GLY A 91 -1.29 -23.46 18.19
C GLY A 91 -2.15 -23.10 19.40
N GLY A 92 -3.41 -22.73 19.15
CA GLY A 92 -4.42 -22.50 20.16
C GLY A 92 -5.82 -22.52 19.56
N THR A 93 -6.78 -23.14 20.23
CA THR A 93 -8.18 -23.24 19.77
C THR A 93 -9.08 -22.40 20.66
N VAL A 94 -9.99 -21.65 20.06
CA VAL A 94 -11.05 -20.90 20.75
C VAL A 94 -12.42 -21.30 20.25
N SER A 95 -13.39 -21.36 21.15
CA SER A 95 -14.79 -21.67 20.85
C SER A 95 -15.78 -20.72 21.53
N ASN A 96 -15.27 -19.67 22.19
CA ASN A 96 -16.01 -18.64 22.92
C ASN A 96 -15.92 -17.27 22.22
N SER A 97 -17.07 -16.62 22.03
CA SER A 97 -17.14 -15.35 21.30
C SER A 97 -17.17 -14.11 22.20
N ALA A 98 -17.70 -14.21 23.42
CA ALA A 98 -17.91 -13.06 24.30
C ALA A 98 -16.60 -12.53 24.93
N SER A 99 -15.84 -13.40 25.62
CA SER A 99 -14.64 -12.99 26.36
C SER A 99 -13.35 -13.20 25.57
N GLY A 100 -13.35 -14.15 24.64
CA GLY A 100 -12.13 -14.66 24.00
C GLY A 100 -11.19 -15.36 25.00
N THR A 101 -10.04 -15.78 24.50
CA THR A 101 -8.99 -16.45 25.26
C THR A 101 -7.66 -15.73 25.02
N ILE A 102 -6.85 -15.62 26.06
CA ILE A 102 -5.54 -14.98 26.01
C ILE A 102 -4.48 -16.03 25.66
N PHE A 103 -3.71 -15.81 24.59
CA PHE A 103 -2.64 -16.68 24.15
C PHE A 103 -1.31 -15.94 24.08
N GLY A 104 -0.26 -16.69 24.41
CA GLY A 104 1.11 -16.23 24.31
C GLY A 104 1.43 -15.07 25.25
N ALA A 105 2.67 -14.63 25.19
CA ALA A 105 3.11 -13.43 25.88
C ALA A 105 4.38 -12.86 25.24
N ILE A 106 4.46 -11.53 25.21
CA ILE A 106 5.71 -10.78 25.09
C ILE A 106 5.89 -10.09 26.45
N PRO A 107 6.74 -10.63 27.34
CA PRO A 107 6.95 -10.06 28.66
C PRO A 107 7.81 -8.80 28.59
N GLN A 108 7.55 -7.85 29.50
CA GLN A 108 8.36 -6.64 29.67
C GLN A 108 8.55 -5.82 28.39
N PHE A 109 7.57 -5.82 27.49
CA PHE A 109 7.60 -4.99 26.30
C PHE A 109 7.51 -3.51 26.68
N ASN A 110 8.39 -2.69 26.14
CA ASN A 110 8.32 -1.24 26.22
C ASN A 110 8.57 -0.65 24.83
N LYS A 111 7.63 0.18 24.35
CA LYS A 111 7.75 0.79 23.02
C LYS A 111 8.95 1.74 22.92
N LEU A 112 9.40 2.30 24.04
CA LEU A 112 10.53 3.24 24.11
C LEU A 112 11.90 2.55 23.95
N ASP A 113 11.96 1.21 24.02
CA ASP A 113 13.19 0.46 23.75
C ASP A 113 13.56 0.44 22.26
N TYR A 114 12.68 0.95 21.40
CA TYR A 114 12.84 1.00 19.95
C TYR A 114 12.94 2.45 19.47
N SER A 115 14.06 2.80 18.84
CA SER A 115 14.25 4.10 18.18
C SER A 115 13.64 4.12 16.77
N ASN A 116 13.23 5.31 16.31
CA ASN A 116 12.72 5.56 14.94
C ASN A 116 11.56 4.65 14.53
N VAL A 117 10.60 4.42 15.42
CA VAL A 117 9.44 3.57 15.13
C VAL A 117 8.44 4.32 14.25
N ASP A 118 8.11 3.76 13.09
CA ASP A 118 7.04 4.25 12.21
C ASP A 118 5.69 3.69 12.63
N SER A 119 5.66 2.37 12.83
CA SER A 119 4.44 1.67 13.16
C SER A 119 4.70 0.39 13.94
N ILE A 120 3.71 0.02 14.74
CA ILE A 120 3.64 -1.29 15.36
C ILE A 120 2.32 -1.94 14.95
N THR A 121 2.42 -3.16 14.42
CA THR A 121 1.28 -3.98 14.00
C THR A 121 1.34 -5.35 14.68
N VAL A 122 0.22 -6.08 14.61
CA VAL A 122 0.16 -7.49 14.97
C VAL A 122 -0.16 -8.29 13.72
N TYR A 123 0.61 -9.35 13.49
CA TYR A 123 0.43 -10.28 12.39
C TYR A 123 0.13 -11.67 12.93
N ALA A 124 -0.86 -12.37 12.36
CA ALA A 124 -1.21 -13.71 12.81
C ALA A 124 -1.68 -14.63 11.68
N SER A 125 -1.50 -15.94 11.92
CA SER A 125 -2.05 -16.99 11.08
C SER A 125 -3.24 -17.65 11.79
N LEU A 126 -4.41 -17.51 11.18
CA LEU A 126 -5.68 -17.99 11.68
C LEU A 126 -6.19 -19.14 10.80
N ASN A 127 -6.72 -20.17 11.45
CA ASN A 127 -7.29 -21.34 10.81
C ASN A 127 -8.73 -21.53 11.25
N LYS A 128 -9.56 -22.02 10.33
CA LYS A 128 -10.89 -22.52 10.64
C LYS A 128 -10.69 -23.74 11.56
N GLY A 129 -11.35 -23.75 12.70
CA GLY A 129 -11.40 -24.95 13.54
C GLY A 129 -12.38 -25.97 12.97
N TYR A 130 -12.57 -27.07 13.69
CA TYR A 130 -13.53 -28.09 13.28
C TYR A 130 -14.96 -27.56 13.42
N SER A 131 -15.70 -27.51 12.32
CA SER A 131 -17.16 -27.34 12.32
C SER A 131 -17.77 -28.32 11.32
N SER A 132 -18.83 -29.02 11.74
CA SER A 132 -19.60 -29.93 10.89
C SER A 132 -20.35 -29.23 9.76
N ASP A 133 -20.47 -27.91 9.83
CA ASP A 133 -21.20 -27.05 8.90
C ASP A 133 -20.21 -26.17 8.11
N PRO A 134 -20.32 -26.03 6.76
CA PRO A 134 -19.45 -25.17 5.95
C PRO A 134 -19.73 -23.67 6.16
N VAL A 135 -19.98 -23.25 7.39
CA VAL A 135 -20.16 -21.86 7.78
C VAL A 135 -18.81 -21.15 7.75
N ALA A 136 -18.80 -19.97 7.16
CA ALA A 136 -17.64 -19.08 7.19
C ALA A 136 -17.50 -18.48 8.61
N ILE A 137 -16.31 -18.57 9.19
CA ILE A 137 -16.05 -18.25 10.60
C ILE A 137 -15.34 -16.90 10.68
N ASN A 138 -15.94 -15.88 11.30
CA ASN A 138 -15.31 -14.59 11.56
C ASN A 138 -14.44 -14.65 12.82
N ALA A 139 -13.14 -14.87 12.67
CA ALA A 139 -12.23 -14.92 13.80
C ALA A 139 -11.52 -13.58 13.96
N THR A 140 -11.44 -13.07 15.20
CA THR A 140 -10.81 -11.78 15.50
C THR A 140 -9.76 -11.92 16.58
N ILE A 141 -8.60 -11.33 16.36
CA ILE A 141 -7.54 -11.16 17.35
C ILE A 141 -7.39 -9.69 17.70
N GLU A 142 -6.86 -9.42 18.89
CA GLU A 142 -6.46 -8.10 19.34
C GLU A 142 -5.31 -8.23 20.35
N VAL A 143 -4.46 -7.21 20.45
CA VAL A 143 -3.39 -7.19 21.44
C VAL A 143 -3.98 -6.84 22.81
N TYR A 144 -3.70 -7.70 23.78
CA TYR A 144 -4.14 -7.57 25.16
C TYR A 144 -2.97 -7.19 26.06
N ASN A 145 -3.10 -6.08 26.77
CA ASN A 145 -2.17 -5.69 27.81
C ASN A 145 -2.54 -6.43 29.10
N VAL A 146 -1.82 -7.49 29.40
CA VAL A 146 -2.03 -8.33 30.58
C VAL A 146 -1.69 -7.55 31.85
N THR A 147 -0.71 -6.64 31.81
CA THR A 147 -0.31 -5.82 32.96
C THR A 147 -1.43 -4.93 33.45
N ASP A 148 -2.14 -4.27 32.51
CA ASP A 148 -3.19 -3.30 32.83
C ASP A 148 -4.61 -3.87 32.66
N ASN A 149 -4.74 -5.12 32.21
CA ASN A 149 -6.02 -5.79 31.95
C ASN A 149 -6.89 -5.01 30.94
N THR A 150 -6.26 -4.49 29.88
CA THR A 150 -6.89 -3.67 28.84
C THR A 150 -6.55 -4.15 27.43
N ILE A 151 -7.36 -3.74 26.46
CA ILE A 151 -7.11 -3.97 25.04
C ILE A 151 -6.33 -2.79 24.47
N ILE A 152 -5.37 -3.04 23.59
CA ILE A 152 -4.71 -1.98 22.84
C ILE A 152 -5.58 -1.56 21.65
N SER A 153 -6.12 -0.34 21.70
CA SER A 153 -6.96 0.21 20.63
C SER A 153 -6.24 0.23 19.27
N GLY A 154 -6.95 -0.14 18.21
CA GLY A 154 -6.40 -0.21 16.84
C GLY A 154 -5.66 -1.52 16.50
N SER A 155 -5.46 -2.41 17.47
CA SER A 155 -4.82 -3.71 17.25
C SER A 155 -5.77 -4.83 16.79
N ALA A 156 -7.08 -4.58 16.83
CA ALA A 156 -8.06 -5.58 16.45
C ALA A 156 -8.00 -5.85 14.93
N VAL A 157 -7.83 -7.13 14.57
CA VAL A 157 -7.83 -7.59 13.18
C VAL A 157 -8.46 -8.98 13.11
N GLY A 158 -9.17 -9.26 12.02
CA GLY A 158 -9.77 -10.55 11.79
C GLY A 158 -9.96 -10.83 10.33
N SER A 159 -10.40 -12.04 10.02
CA SER A 159 -10.77 -12.42 8.67
C SER A 159 -11.93 -13.39 8.68
N LEU A 160 -12.69 -13.38 7.59
CA LEU A 160 -13.65 -14.42 7.28
C LEU A 160 -12.88 -15.66 6.80
N LEU A 161 -12.88 -16.72 7.61
CA LEU A 161 -12.11 -17.93 7.32
C LEU A 161 -12.86 -18.82 6.33
N THR A 162 -12.71 -18.53 5.04
CA THR A 162 -13.23 -19.34 3.91
C THR A 162 -12.16 -20.29 3.36
N ALA A 163 -10.89 -19.87 3.35
CA ALA A 163 -9.71 -20.66 3.00
C ALA A 163 -8.65 -20.48 4.10
N THR A 164 -8.03 -21.57 4.54
CA THR A 164 -7.13 -21.60 5.70
C THR A 164 -5.72 -22.04 5.30
N PRO A 165 -4.65 -21.43 5.85
CA PRO A 165 -4.66 -20.34 6.83
C PRO A 165 -5.00 -18.98 6.22
N ALA A 166 -5.77 -18.18 6.95
CA ALA A 166 -5.87 -16.75 6.70
C ALA A 166 -4.74 -16.04 7.42
N LEU A 167 -4.00 -15.21 6.68
CA LEU A 167 -2.97 -14.34 7.24
C LEU A 167 -3.58 -12.96 7.42
N VAL A 168 -3.46 -12.42 8.63
CA VAL A 168 -4.04 -11.12 8.99
C VAL A 168 -2.98 -10.21 9.60
N GLU A 169 -3.05 -8.93 9.29
CA GLU A 169 -2.21 -7.90 9.89
C GLU A 169 -3.06 -6.69 10.28
N SER A 170 -2.89 -6.18 11.50
CA SER A 170 -3.61 -5.01 11.97
C SER A 170 -3.10 -3.72 11.33
N GLY A 171 -3.84 -2.63 11.53
CA GLY A 171 -3.30 -1.28 11.35
C GLY A 171 -2.24 -0.93 12.41
N ASN A 172 -1.67 0.26 12.27
CA ASN A 172 -0.73 0.82 13.23
C ASN A 172 -1.43 1.17 14.54
N PHE A 173 -0.93 0.65 15.66
CA PHE A 173 -1.41 0.98 17.00
C PHE A 173 -0.30 1.50 17.93
N TYR A 174 0.83 1.96 17.39
CA TYR A 174 1.96 2.49 18.17
C TYR A 174 1.56 3.55 19.20
N SER A 175 0.69 4.49 18.82
CA SER A 175 0.22 5.58 19.70
C SER A 175 -0.67 5.10 20.84
N SER A 176 -1.30 3.93 20.71
CA SER A 176 -2.15 3.34 21.74
C SER A 176 -1.36 2.56 22.80
N LEU A 177 -0.06 2.31 22.58
CA LEU A 177 0.78 1.56 23.50
C LEU A 177 1.25 2.43 24.68
N PRO A 178 1.20 1.91 25.93
CA PRO A 178 1.72 2.60 27.10
C PRO A 178 3.23 2.89 27.01
N GLU A 179 3.67 3.96 27.67
CA GLU A 179 5.10 4.35 27.75
C GLU A 179 5.77 3.76 28.99
N LYS A 180 5.54 2.46 29.22
CA LYS A 180 6.05 1.71 30.36
C LYS A 180 6.18 0.22 29.99
N ASN A 181 6.90 -0.54 30.81
CA ASN A 181 6.97 -1.99 30.64
C ASN A 181 5.60 -2.63 30.85
N VAL A 182 5.17 -3.41 29.87
CA VAL A 182 3.90 -4.16 29.89
C VAL A 182 4.10 -5.58 29.37
N ASN A 183 3.27 -6.50 29.85
CA ASN A 183 3.17 -7.84 29.30
C ASN A 183 2.05 -7.84 28.25
N LEU A 184 2.41 -8.05 26.99
CA LEU A 184 1.44 -8.12 25.90
C LEU A 184 1.10 -9.57 25.59
N ALA A 185 -0.14 -9.84 25.22
CA ALA A 185 -0.61 -11.14 24.76
C ALA A 185 -1.60 -10.95 23.60
N ILE A 186 -2.06 -12.05 23.01
CA ILE A 186 -3.13 -12.02 22.01
C ILE A 186 -4.43 -12.44 22.66
N ARG A 187 -5.46 -11.60 22.63
CA ARG A 187 -6.83 -12.05 22.87
C ARG A 187 -7.41 -12.52 21.56
N TYR A 188 -7.84 -13.78 21.52
CA TYR A 188 -8.45 -14.39 20.35
C TYR A 188 -9.90 -14.77 20.64
N LYS A 189 -10.82 -14.43 19.74
CA LYS A 189 -12.25 -14.70 19.89
C LYS A 189 -12.76 -15.58 18.76
N SER A 190 -13.59 -16.57 19.10
CA SER A 190 -14.39 -17.26 18.09
C SER A 190 -15.54 -16.36 17.64
N PRO A 191 -16.12 -16.56 16.44
CA PRO A 191 -17.24 -15.76 15.97
C PRO A 191 -18.53 -15.97 16.76
N VAL A 192 -18.77 -17.22 17.17
CA VAL A 192 -20.01 -17.70 17.78
C VAL A 192 -19.66 -18.83 18.73
N ASP A 193 -20.35 -18.89 19.87
CA ASP A 193 -20.16 -19.96 20.84
C ASP A 193 -20.46 -21.33 20.18
N GLY A 194 -19.54 -22.28 20.37
CA GLY A 194 -19.63 -23.62 19.78
C GLY A 194 -18.92 -23.80 18.43
N TYR A 195 -18.52 -22.72 17.75
CA TYR A 195 -17.67 -22.79 16.56
C TYR A 195 -16.21 -22.59 16.93
N SER A 196 -15.35 -23.49 16.48
CA SER A 196 -13.93 -23.41 16.80
C SER A 196 -13.15 -22.60 15.76
N ALA A 197 -12.21 -21.79 16.23
CA ALA A 197 -11.18 -21.15 15.41
C ALA A 197 -9.81 -21.43 16.02
N VAL A 198 -8.78 -21.51 15.17
CA VAL A 198 -7.42 -21.88 15.58
C VAL A 198 -6.48 -20.72 15.26
N ILE A 199 -5.54 -20.44 16.15
CA ILE A 199 -4.42 -19.53 15.93
C ILE A 199 -3.15 -20.37 15.88
N ASN A 200 -2.38 -20.29 14.80
CA ASN A 200 -1.15 -21.06 14.66
C ASN A 200 0.02 -20.34 15.33
N TYR A 201 0.16 -19.06 15.02
CA TYR A 201 1.19 -18.17 15.55
C TYR A 201 0.72 -16.72 15.44
N ALA A 202 1.33 -15.86 16.25
CA ALA A 202 1.22 -14.42 16.12
C ALA A 202 2.56 -13.74 16.44
N TYR A 203 2.80 -12.62 15.78
CA TYR A 203 3.97 -11.78 15.96
C TYR A 203 3.56 -10.32 16.14
N LEU A 204 4.30 -9.62 16.99
CA LEU A 204 4.31 -8.16 17.01
C LEU A 204 5.41 -7.69 16.04
N ILE A 205 5.07 -6.81 15.10
CA ILE A 205 6.02 -6.27 14.13
C ILE A 205 6.23 -4.80 14.44
N VAL A 206 7.49 -4.43 14.69
CA VAL A 206 7.93 -3.04 14.87
C VAL A 206 8.64 -2.61 13.60
N TYR A 207 8.03 -1.70 12.85
CA TYR A 207 8.59 -1.09 11.65
C TYR A 207 9.36 0.18 12.01
N LYS A 208 10.56 0.35 11.44
CA LYS A 208 11.48 1.45 11.77
C LYS A 208 12.21 1.95 10.52
N HIS A 209 12.66 3.20 10.54
CA HIS A 209 13.54 3.82 9.54
C HIS A 209 14.89 4.28 10.11
#